data_AF-A0A0S8HBJ3-F1
#
_entry.id   AF-A0A0S8HBJ3-F1
#
_cell.length_a   1.000
_cell.length_b   1.000
_cell.length_c   1.000
_cell.angle_alpha   90.00
_cell.angle_beta   90.00
_cell.angle_gamma   90.00
#
_symmetry.space_group_name_H-M   'P 1'
#
loop_
_entity.id
_entity.type
_entity.pdbx_description
1 polymer ?
#
loop_
_entity_poly.entity_id
_entity_poly.type
_entity_poly.pdbx_seq_one_letter_code
_entity_poly.pdbx_strand_id
1 'polypeptide(L)'
;RVIVAWTPAAHVWQTTSLSPQSSWSLNGQGLPYVPYSYTQEDMENLQTGKLTSFRLFYHLGLQNADESTISRAAIPVENIRASILLVSDTDDQCWPSSEFCNMIMQRLTENNFKYGMEHICTQNGGHTSFLPDLIPDLNRDFNGGNAEDQLKASQLIWKTTLEQLKKSLK
;
A
#
# COMPACT_ATOMS: atom_id res chain seq x y z
N ARG A 1 11.78 -18.11 -7.10
CA ARG A 1 10.45 -17.45 -7.18
C ARG A 1 10.51 -16.13 -6.43
N VAL A 2 9.98 -15.06 -7.01
CA VAL A 2 9.86 -13.74 -6.38
C VAL A 2 8.42 -13.29 -6.45
N ILE A 3 7.95 -12.58 -5.42
CA ILE A 3 6.69 -11.84 -5.42
C ILE A 3 7.06 -10.37 -5.46
N VAL A 4 6.47 -9.65 -6.41
CA VAL A 4 6.59 -8.19 -6.50
C VAL A 4 5.25 -7.60 -6.08
N ALA A 5 5.27 -6.75 -5.06
CA ALA A 5 4.09 -6.07 -4.55
C ALA A 5 4.29 -4.56 -4.75
N TRP A 6 3.47 -3.99 -5.64
CA TRP A 6 3.44 -2.56 -5.90
C TRP A 6 2.41 -1.89 -5.00
N THR A 7 2.86 -0.85 -4.29
CA THR A 7 2.09 -0.06 -3.32
C THR A 7 1.21 -0.89 -2.37
N PRO A 8 1.69 -2.01 -1.78
CA PRO A 8 0.82 -2.88 -0.98
C PRO A 8 0.39 -2.24 0.35
N ALA A 9 -0.76 -2.67 0.85
CA ALA A 9 -1.15 -2.46 2.24
C ALA A 9 -0.52 -3.50 3.18
N ALA A 10 -0.30 -3.13 4.45
CA ALA A 10 0.17 -4.05 5.49
C ALA A 10 -0.96 -4.83 6.18
N HIS A 11 -2.19 -4.31 6.08
CA HIS A 11 -3.39 -4.83 6.73
C HIS A 11 -4.52 -4.96 5.72
N VAL A 12 -5.49 -5.82 6.02
CA VAL A 12 -6.79 -5.86 5.35
C VAL A 12 -7.62 -4.68 5.83
N TRP A 13 -8.29 -3.99 4.91
CA TRP A 13 -9.09 -2.81 5.18
C TRP A 13 -10.56 -3.02 4.84
N GLN A 14 -11.43 -2.18 5.39
CA GLN A 14 -12.83 -2.17 4.99
C GLN A 14 -13.01 -1.74 3.52
N THR A 15 -14.14 -2.08 2.91
CA THR A 15 -14.56 -1.56 1.61
C THR A 15 -14.91 -0.08 1.69
N THR A 16 -14.86 0.63 0.56
CA THR A 16 -15.35 2.02 0.40
C THR A 16 -16.88 2.14 0.34
N SER A 17 -17.63 1.06 0.61
CA SER A 17 -19.08 1.04 0.52
C SER A 17 -19.77 1.62 1.78
N LEU A 18 -21.05 2.01 1.64
CA LEU A 18 -21.88 2.53 2.74
C LEU A 18 -22.12 1.51 3.87
N SER A 19 -21.90 0.22 3.61
CA SER A 19 -21.97 -0.84 4.62
C SER A 19 -20.58 -1.49 4.72
N PRO A 20 -19.72 -1.02 5.65
CA PRO A 20 -18.32 -1.43 5.68
C PRO A 20 -18.21 -2.94 5.90
N GLN A 21 -17.58 -3.61 4.95
CA GLN A 21 -17.25 -5.03 4.98
C GLN A 21 -15.76 -5.21 4.71
N SER A 22 -15.23 -6.42 4.85
CA SER A 22 -13.85 -6.70 4.48
C SER A 22 -13.63 -6.50 2.98
N SER A 23 -12.53 -5.85 2.59
CA SER A 23 -12.12 -5.75 1.18
C SER A 23 -11.58 -7.06 0.62
N TRP A 24 -11.30 -8.04 1.49
CA TRP A 24 -10.74 -9.34 1.09
C TRP A 24 -11.52 -10.49 1.70
N SER A 25 -11.65 -11.57 0.93
CA SER A 25 -12.21 -12.82 1.41
C SER A 25 -11.29 -13.99 1.09
N LEU A 26 -11.35 -15.02 1.94
CA LEU A 26 -10.71 -16.31 1.71
C LEU A 26 -11.79 -17.38 1.76
N ASN A 27 -11.91 -18.16 0.68
CA ASN A 27 -12.97 -19.19 0.54
C ASN A 27 -14.39 -18.64 0.77
N GLY A 28 -14.64 -17.39 0.34
CA GLY A 28 -15.93 -16.73 0.49
C GLY A 28 -16.22 -16.14 1.88
N GLN A 29 -15.29 -16.25 2.84
CA GLN A 29 -15.41 -15.62 4.16
C GLN A 29 -14.55 -14.36 4.22
N GLY A 30 -15.15 -13.25 4.64
CA GLY A 30 -14.44 -11.99 4.83
C GLY A 30 -13.33 -12.12 5.87
N LEU A 31 -12.14 -11.63 5.56
CA LEU A 31 -11.03 -11.61 6.51
C LEU A 31 -11.22 -10.50 7.56
N PRO A 32 -10.66 -10.63 8.77
CA PRO A 32 -10.60 -9.53 9.72
C PRO A 32 -9.95 -8.30 9.07
N TYR A 33 -10.45 -7.11 9.36
CA TYR A 33 -10.01 -5.88 8.71
C TYR A 33 -9.97 -4.71 9.69
N VAL A 34 -9.17 -3.69 9.36
CA VAL A 34 -9.16 -2.41 10.06
C VAL A 34 -10.26 -1.51 9.48
N PRO A 35 -11.18 -0.99 10.31
CA PRO A 35 -12.16 -0.02 9.85
C PRO A 35 -11.50 1.34 9.59
N TYR A 36 -12.03 2.09 8.63
CA TYR A 36 -11.63 3.48 8.46
C TYR A 36 -12.12 4.33 9.63
N SER A 37 -11.36 5.35 9.96
CA SER A 37 -11.80 6.44 10.84
C SER A 37 -11.53 7.76 10.14
N TYR A 38 -12.40 8.74 10.33
CA TYR A 38 -12.32 10.03 9.66
C TYR A 38 -12.94 11.11 10.54
N THR A 39 -12.54 12.36 10.31
CA THR A 39 -13.13 13.51 10.97
C THR A 39 -14.40 13.96 10.25
N GLN A 40 -15.16 14.87 10.87
CA GLN A 40 -16.27 15.52 10.19
C GLN A 40 -15.79 16.33 8.97
N GLU A 41 -14.67 17.03 9.10
CA GLU A 41 -14.06 17.82 8.02
C GLU A 41 -13.69 16.94 6.82
N ASP A 42 -13.14 15.73 7.04
CA ASP A 42 -12.83 14.79 5.98
C ASP A 42 -14.06 14.39 5.19
N MET A 43 -15.18 14.14 5.88
CA MET A 43 -16.44 13.78 5.25
C MET A 43 -17.05 14.95 4.47
N GLU A 44 -16.96 16.17 4.99
CA GLU A 44 -17.38 17.38 4.28
C GLU A 44 -16.53 17.61 3.03
N ASN A 45 -15.21 17.44 3.13
CA ASN A 45 -14.30 17.53 2.00
C ASN A 45 -14.56 16.43 0.96
N LEU A 46 -14.84 15.20 1.38
CA LEU A 46 -15.22 14.11 0.48
C LEU A 46 -16.53 14.42 -0.26
N GLN A 47 -17.56 14.88 0.45
CA GLN A 47 -18.87 15.21 -0.13
C GLN A 47 -18.82 16.42 -1.07
N THR A 48 -17.94 17.38 -0.79
CA THR A 48 -17.78 18.59 -1.61
C THR A 48 -16.71 18.46 -2.70
N GLY A 49 -16.09 17.29 -2.85
CA GLY A 49 -15.04 17.03 -3.84
C GLY A 49 -13.74 17.78 -3.58
N LYS A 50 -13.49 18.18 -2.34
CA LYS A 50 -12.29 18.90 -1.87
C LYS A 50 -11.27 17.99 -1.21
N LEU A 51 -11.61 16.74 -0.93
CA LEU A 51 -10.65 15.79 -0.36
C LEU A 51 -9.49 15.60 -1.34
N THR A 52 -8.26 15.70 -0.84
CA THR A 52 -7.04 15.55 -1.65
C THR A 52 -6.28 14.27 -1.32
N SER A 53 -6.64 13.58 -0.24
CA SER A 53 -5.95 12.39 0.24
C SER A 53 -6.84 11.51 1.09
N PHE A 54 -6.68 10.19 0.98
CA PHE A 54 -7.29 9.22 1.88
C PHE A 54 -6.35 8.77 2.99
N ARG A 55 -5.07 9.18 3.01
CA ARG A 55 -4.07 8.70 3.99
C ARG A 55 -4.55 8.83 5.43
N LEU A 56 -5.21 9.94 5.76
CA LEU A 56 -5.73 10.18 7.10
C LEU A 56 -6.75 9.12 7.54
N PHE A 57 -7.53 8.56 6.61
CA PHE A 57 -8.51 7.51 6.89
C PHE A 57 -7.83 6.25 7.42
N TYR A 58 -6.67 5.93 6.85
CA TYR A 58 -5.82 4.81 7.24
C TYR A 58 -5.10 5.10 8.56
N HIS A 59 -4.54 6.30 8.72
CA HIS A 59 -3.85 6.69 9.97
C HIS A 59 -4.78 6.66 11.17
N LEU A 60 -5.94 7.31 11.08
CA LEU A 60 -6.93 7.31 12.15
C LEU A 60 -7.50 5.90 12.38
N GLY A 61 -7.69 5.11 11.32
CA GLY A 61 -8.13 3.71 11.44
C GLY A 61 -7.18 2.87 12.29
N LEU A 62 -5.87 2.97 12.04
CA LEU A 62 -4.86 2.30 12.86
C LEU A 62 -4.77 2.89 14.27
N GLN A 63 -4.88 4.21 14.42
CA GLN A 63 -4.81 4.87 15.73
C GLN A 63 -5.97 4.47 16.65
N ASN A 64 -7.18 4.31 16.10
CA ASN A 64 -8.39 4.05 16.86
C ASN A 64 -8.70 2.56 17.06
N ALA A 65 -8.13 1.69 16.23
CA ALA A 65 -8.30 0.25 16.36
C ALA A 65 -7.54 -0.29 17.58
N ASP A 66 -8.14 -1.23 18.30
CA ASP A 66 -7.43 -1.97 19.34
C ASP A 66 -6.35 -2.89 18.75
N GLU A 67 -5.36 -3.26 19.57
CA GLU A 67 -4.24 -4.12 19.16
C GLU A 67 -4.69 -5.48 18.59
N SER A 68 -5.80 -6.05 19.09
CA SER A 68 -6.32 -7.32 18.60
C SER A 68 -6.86 -7.19 17.17
N THR A 69 -7.54 -6.09 16.88
CA THR A 69 -8.06 -5.76 15.55
C THR A 69 -6.92 -5.55 14.57
N ILE A 70 -5.91 -4.75 14.92
CA ILE A 70 -4.71 -4.53 14.10
C ILE A 70 -4.00 -5.87 13.84
N SER A 71 -3.73 -6.64 14.88
CA SER A 71 -3.02 -7.92 14.78
C SER A 71 -3.74 -8.93 13.88
N ARG A 72 -5.07 -9.07 14.00
CA ARG A 72 -5.87 -9.99 13.18
C ARG A 72 -6.02 -9.54 11.73
N ALA A 73 -6.01 -8.23 11.47
CA ALA A 73 -6.11 -7.67 10.13
C ALA A 73 -4.76 -7.63 9.41
N ALA A 74 -3.64 -7.77 10.12
CA ALA A 74 -2.31 -7.77 9.52
C ALA A 74 -2.16 -8.93 8.53
N ILE A 75 -1.67 -8.63 7.33
CA ILE A 75 -1.48 -9.63 6.29
C ILE A 75 -0.26 -10.50 6.71
N PRO A 76 -0.39 -11.83 6.77
CA PRO A 76 0.65 -12.72 7.30
C PRO A 76 1.76 -12.99 6.27
N VAL A 77 2.45 -11.92 5.86
CA VAL A 77 3.54 -11.90 4.86
C VAL A 77 4.71 -12.81 5.23
N GLU A 78 4.94 -13.07 6.52
CA GLU A 78 5.97 -13.97 7.04
C GLU A 78 5.76 -15.43 6.61
N ASN A 79 4.54 -15.81 6.23
CA ASN A 79 4.22 -17.15 5.75
C ASN A 79 4.54 -17.34 4.26
N ILE A 80 4.94 -16.27 3.56
CA ILE A 80 5.31 -16.32 2.14
C ILE A 80 6.57 -17.17 1.96
N ARG A 81 6.55 -18.09 0.98
CA ARG A 81 7.67 -18.99 0.66
C ARG A 81 8.42 -18.58 -0.60
N ALA A 82 8.72 -17.29 -0.73
CA ALA A 82 9.39 -16.69 -1.88
C ALA A 82 10.10 -15.39 -1.46
N SER A 83 11.08 -14.94 -2.25
CA SER A 83 11.63 -13.61 -2.05
C SER A 83 10.57 -12.55 -2.34
N ILE A 84 10.61 -11.43 -1.63
CA ILE A 84 9.63 -10.34 -1.74
C ILE A 84 10.36 -9.08 -2.18
N LEU A 85 9.84 -8.43 -3.22
CA LEU A 85 10.17 -7.07 -3.60
C LEU A 85 8.97 -6.18 -3.32
N LEU A 86 9.12 -5.23 -2.41
CA LEU A 86 8.13 -4.21 -2.10
C LEU A 86 8.48 -2.93 -2.85
N VAL A 87 7.46 -2.25 -3.36
CA VAL A 87 7.59 -0.93 -3.96
C VAL A 87 6.58 0.00 -3.33
N SER A 88 7.01 1.20 -2.98
CA SER A 88 6.13 2.24 -2.46
C SER A 88 6.67 3.62 -2.80
N ASP A 89 5.82 4.62 -2.57
CA ASP A 89 6.16 6.00 -2.77
C ASP A 89 5.83 6.83 -1.51
N THR A 90 6.60 7.90 -1.27
CA THR A 90 6.40 8.74 -0.08
C THR A 90 5.23 9.71 -0.18
N ASP A 91 4.74 9.99 -1.40
CA ASP A 91 3.64 10.92 -1.64
C ASP A 91 2.39 10.22 -2.21
N ASP A 92 2.22 8.93 -1.93
CA ASP A 92 1.01 8.18 -2.24
C ASP A 92 -0.19 8.71 -1.44
N GLN A 93 -1.14 9.38 -2.11
CA GLN A 93 -2.31 9.98 -1.47
C GLN A 93 -3.54 9.04 -1.43
N CYS A 94 -3.46 7.84 -2.04
CA CYS A 94 -4.49 6.81 -1.92
C CYS A 94 -4.37 6.12 -0.55
N TRP A 95 -3.16 5.77 -0.14
CA TRP A 95 -2.86 5.24 1.18
C TRP A 95 -1.38 5.43 1.53
N PRO A 96 -0.96 5.31 2.81
CA PRO A 96 0.44 5.51 3.17
C PRO A 96 1.31 4.28 2.82
N SER A 97 1.55 4.02 1.52
CA SER A 97 2.23 2.80 1.05
C SER A 97 3.66 2.66 1.56
N SER A 98 4.41 3.75 1.69
CA SER A 98 5.77 3.73 2.27
C SER A 98 5.77 3.28 3.73
N GLU A 99 4.81 3.75 4.52
CA GLU A 99 4.64 3.33 5.92
C GLU A 99 4.19 1.87 6.00
N PHE A 100 3.27 1.43 5.13
CA PHE A 100 2.86 0.04 5.04
C PHE A 100 4.00 -0.90 4.64
N CYS A 101 4.83 -0.53 3.68
CA CYS A 101 6.01 -1.31 3.33
C CYS A 101 7.01 -1.39 4.48
N ASN A 102 7.21 -0.31 5.25
CA ASN A 102 8.03 -0.35 6.46
C ASN A 102 7.47 -1.32 7.50
N MET A 103 6.15 -1.33 7.73
CA MET A 103 5.49 -2.30 8.62
C MET A 103 5.70 -3.75 8.14
N ILE A 104 5.60 -4.00 6.83
CA ILE A 104 5.86 -5.31 6.23
C ILE A 104 7.32 -5.73 6.46
N MET A 105 8.28 -4.84 6.18
CA MET A 105 9.71 -5.11 6.38
C MET A 105 10.05 -5.41 7.85
N GLN A 106 9.45 -4.65 8.77
CA GLN A 106 9.59 -4.89 10.21
C GLN A 106 9.06 -6.27 10.60
N ARG A 107 7.83 -6.61 10.17
CA ARG A 107 7.20 -7.91 10.45
C ARG A 107 8.02 -9.08 9.92
N LEU A 108 8.55 -8.98 8.70
CA LEU A 108 9.42 -9.99 8.11
C LEU A 108 10.72 -10.16 8.93
N THR A 109 11.32 -9.04 9.38
CA THR A 109 12.52 -9.05 10.23
C THR A 109 12.25 -9.72 11.58
N GLU A 110 11.18 -9.33 12.28
CA GLU A 110 10.81 -9.88 13.60
C GLU A 110 10.50 -11.38 13.55
N ASN A 111 10.00 -11.88 12.41
CA ASN A 111 9.69 -13.28 12.20
C ASN A 111 10.84 -14.10 11.58
N ASN A 112 12.06 -13.54 11.51
CA ASN A 112 13.24 -14.21 10.95
C ASN A 112 12.98 -14.78 9.54
N PHE A 113 12.41 -13.95 8.66
CA PHE A 113 12.04 -14.35 7.31
C PHE A 113 13.23 -14.96 6.54
N LYS A 114 13.00 -16.11 5.92
CA LYS A 114 14.08 -16.96 5.39
C LYS A 114 14.44 -16.67 3.93
N TYR A 115 13.64 -15.86 3.25
CA TYR A 115 13.82 -15.52 1.84
C TYR A 115 14.31 -14.08 1.70
N GLY A 116 14.75 -13.70 0.49
CA GLY A 116 15.17 -12.33 0.23
C GLY A 116 14.02 -11.35 0.41
N MET A 117 14.28 -10.21 1.05
CA MET A 117 13.33 -9.11 1.15
C MET A 117 14.03 -7.81 0.72
N GLU A 118 13.45 -7.13 -0.24
CA GLU A 118 13.92 -5.84 -0.75
C GLU A 118 12.76 -4.85 -0.75
N HIS A 119 13.04 -3.58 -0.49
CA HIS A 119 12.07 -2.49 -0.52
C HIS A 119 12.63 -1.30 -1.29
N ILE A 120 11.94 -0.93 -2.37
CA ILE A 120 12.21 0.28 -3.14
C ILE A 120 11.21 1.33 -2.68
N CYS A 121 11.71 2.40 -2.09
CA CYS A 121 10.91 3.55 -1.69
C CYS A 121 11.35 4.79 -2.48
N THR A 122 10.51 5.24 -3.38
CA THR A 122 10.74 6.42 -4.22
C THR A 122 10.22 7.68 -3.52
N GLN A 123 10.99 8.76 -3.64
CA GLN A 123 10.63 10.05 -3.03
C GLN A 123 9.69 10.81 -3.96
N ASN A 124 8.61 11.38 -3.40
CA ASN A 124 7.63 12.24 -4.07
C ASN A 124 6.92 11.59 -5.28
N GLY A 125 6.99 10.27 -5.42
CA GLY A 125 6.13 9.57 -6.36
C GLY A 125 4.73 9.38 -5.76
N GLY A 126 3.76 9.08 -6.62
CA GLY A 126 2.39 8.82 -6.21
C GLY A 126 2.00 7.35 -6.29
N HIS A 127 0.73 7.06 -6.02
CA HIS A 127 0.20 5.71 -5.93
C HIS A 127 0.47 4.83 -7.15
N THR A 128 0.51 5.41 -8.35
CA THR A 128 0.67 4.69 -9.62
C THR A 128 2.08 4.77 -10.20
N SER A 129 3.08 5.25 -9.44
CA SER A 129 4.49 5.34 -9.89
C SER A 129 5.04 4.03 -10.44
N PHE A 130 4.48 2.89 -10.07
CA PHE A 130 4.94 1.58 -10.56
C PHE A 130 4.59 1.30 -12.03
N LEU A 131 3.69 2.08 -12.65
CA LEU A 131 3.33 1.93 -14.05
C LEU A 131 4.30 2.72 -14.94
N PRO A 132 4.98 2.05 -15.91
CA PRO A 132 5.99 2.69 -16.74
C PRO A 132 5.37 3.79 -17.62
N ASP A 133 6.02 4.95 -17.64
CA ASP A 133 5.67 6.11 -18.46
C ASP A 133 4.23 6.64 -18.25
N LEU A 134 3.58 6.24 -17.15
CA LEU A 134 2.29 6.80 -16.74
C LEU A 134 2.50 8.08 -15.94
N ILE A 135 2.05 9.20 -16.51
CA ILE A 135 1.90 10.47 -15.80
C ILE A 135 0.39 10.67 -15.60
N PRO A 136 -0.17 10.32 -14.43
CA PRO A 136 -1.60 10.47 -14.17
C PRO A 136 -1.99 11.94 -14.07
N ASP A 137 -3.30 12.23 -14.12
CA ASP A 137 -3.78 13.55 -13.69
C ASP A 137 -3.62 13.64 -12.17
N LEU A 138 -2.47 14.19 -11.76
CA LEU A 138 -2.05 14.31 -10.37
C LEU A 138 -3.08 15.06 -9.50
N ASN A 139 -4.01 15.80 -10.13
CA ASN A 139 -5.02 16.60 -9.44
C ASN A 139 -6.35 15.87 -9.18
N ARG A 140 -6.58 14.66 -9.71
CA ARG A 140 -7.92 14.04 -9.67
C ARG A 140 -8.01 12.64 -9.05
N ASP A 141 -6.92 11.90 -8.99
CA ASP A 141 -7.00 10.46 -8.70
C ASP A 141 -6.47 10.06 -7.32
N PHE A 142 -6.27 11.02 -6.41
CA PHE A 142 -5.59 10.79 -5.11
C PHE A 142 -4.21 10.12 -5.31
N ASN A 143 -3.62 10.27 -6.49
CA ASN A 143 -2.34 9.64 -6.79
C ASN A 143 -1.25 10.24 -5.90
N GLY A 144 -1.25 11.57 -5.78
CA GLY A 144 -0.14 12.34 -5.25
C GLY A 144 1.06 12.35 -6.19
N GLY A 145 2.18 12.85 -5.69
CA GLY A 145 3.43 13.04 -6.41
C GLY A 145 3.41 14.20 -7.40
N ASN A 146 4.53 14.36 -8.09
CA ASN A 146 4.69 15.31 -9.20
C ASN A 146 5.18 14.60 -10.48
N ALA A 147 4.99 15.23 -11.64
CA ALA A 147 5.24 14.58 -12.93
C ALA A 147 6.71 14.17 -13.12
N GLU A 148 7.66 14.96 -12.60
CA GLU A 148 9.09 14.68 -12.71
C GLU A 148 9.48 13.46 -11.88
N ASP A 149 9.07 13.44 -10.61
CA ASP A 149 9.41 12.35 -9.69
C ASP A 149 8.65 11.06 -10.03
N GLN A 150 7.39 11.17 -10.50
CA GLN A 150 6.61 10.06 -11.04
C GLN A 150 7.33 9.38 -12.22
N LEU A 151 7.83 10.17 -13.18
CA LEU A 151 8.54 9.61 -14.34
C LEU A 151 9.81 8.89 -13.91
N LYS A 152 10.62 9.50 -13.04
CA LYS A 152 11.84 8.88 -12.50
C LYS A 152 11.54 7.60 -11.72
N ALA A 153 10.53 7.63 -10.87
CA ALA A 153 10.08 6.48 -10.09
C ALA A 153 9.65 5.33 -11.01
N SER A 154 8.83 5.61 -12.03
CA SER A 154 8.34 4.58 -12.95
C SER A 154 9.45 3.88 -13.72
N GLN A 155 10.45 4.62 -14.20
CA GLN A 155 11.58 4.04 -14.91
C GLN A 155 12.42 3.14 -14.00
N LEU A 156 12.68 3.59 -12.76
CA LEU A 156 13.40 2.81 -11.77
C LEU A 156 12.63 1.54 -11.37
N ILE A 157 11.38 1.69 -10.94
CA ILE A 157 10.53 0.61 -10.45
C ILE A 157 10.34 -0.45 -11.53
N TRP A 158 10.03 -0.04 -12.75
CA TRP A 158 9.80 -0.96 -13.86
C TRP A 158 11.05 -1.76 -14.21
N LYS A 159 12.19 -1.06 -14.33
CA LYS A 159 13.49 -1.70 -14.59
C LYS A 159 13.83 -2.71 -13.51
N THR A 160 13.76 -2.33 -12.23
CA THR A 160 14.12 -3.22 -11.12
C THR A 160 13.16 -4.39 -11.00
N THR A 161 11.86 -4.17 -11.23
CA THR A 161 10.86 -5.25 -11.25
C THR A 161 11.20 -6.28 -12.33
N LEU A 162 11.48 -5.84 -13.56
CA LEU A 162 11.87 -6.74 -14.65
C LEU A 162 13.17 -7.50 -14.37
N GLU A 163 14.16 -6.85 -13.76
CA GLU A 163 15.41 -7.49 -13.36
C GLU A 163 15.18 -8.59 -12.30
N GLN A 164 14.38 -8.33 -11.27
CA GLN A 164 14.08 -9.30 -10.23
C GLN A 164 13.27 -10.49 -10.75
N LEU A 165 12.26 -10.23 -11.59
CA LEU A 165 11.48 -11.30 -12.23
C LEU A 165 12.39 -12.18 -13.12
N LYS A 166 13.24 -11.58 -13.96
CA LYS A 166 14.20 -12.32 -14.81
C LYS A 166 15.19 -13.15 -14.01
N LYS A 167 15.71 -12.64 -12.89
CA LYS A 167 16.59 -13.41 -11.99
C LYS A 167 15.88 -14.62 -11.40
N SER A 168 14.59 -14.50 -11.10
CA SER A 168 13.80 -15.54 -10.43
C SER A 168 13.30 -16.68 -11.32
N LEU A 169 13.36 -16.49 -12.65
CA LEU A 169 12.92 -17.43 -13.69
C LEU A 169 14.05 -18.34 -14.20
N LYS A 170 15.30 -18.06 -13.79
CA LYS A 170 16.46 -18.92 -14.05
C LYS A 170 16.63 -19.91 -12.90
#